data_AF-A0A9R1HHA6-F1
#
_entry.id   AF-A0A9R1HHA6-F1
#
_cell.length_a   1.000
_cell.length_b   1.000
_cell.length_c   1.000
_cell.angle_alpha   90.00
_cell.angle_beta   90.00
_cell.angle_gamma   90.00
#
_symmetry.space_group_name_H-M   'P 1'
#
loop_
_entity.id
_entity.type
_entity.pdbx_description
1 polymer ?
#
loop_
_entity_poly.entity_id
_entity_poly.type
_entity_poly.pdbx_seq_one_letter_code
_entity_poly.pdbx_strand_id
1 'polypeptide(L)'
;MAKAGENSFEDEIMESDIELEGEVVEPDNDPLQKMGDPSVEVSEEMRDKAQLYKKKGVDALSEGKLDEAVEHLTEAILLNPTSAILYAARAGVFVKMKKPNAAILDAEAALQINPDSAKGYKSRGMAKAMLGKWEDAAHDLHLAAKLDFDEEISSELKKVEPNVHKIEEHKKKYERLRKERDMKKADLERQRRHAEEVSAASAVLKPGDVITIHSSNQLEEIFTAASKLSKLVILYFTATWCGPCRFMGPVYKSLSEQHRNVVFLKLDIDQQGNIAHRWNVSSVPTFSCVINGKEIDKVVGADKTGLERKIAQHGSLKH
;
A
#
# COMPACT_ATOMS: atom_id res chain seq x y z
N MET A 1 -15.42 15.52 33.16
CA MET A 1 -14.46 14.40 33.05
C MET A 1 -15.14 13.27 32.30
N ALA A 2 -14.88 13.17 30.99
CA ALA A 2 -15.35 12.07 30.16
C ALA A 2 -14.26 11.80 29.12
N LYS A 3 -13.26 10.99 29.49
CA LYS A 3 -12.38 10.32 28.54
C LYS A 3 -13.10 9.06 28.10
N ALA A 4 -13.96 9.20 27.09
CA ALA A 4 -14.54 8.08 26.38
C ALA A 4 -13.92 8.06 24.98
N GLY A 5 -13.22 6.97 24.64
CA GLY A 5 -12.97 6.60 23.25
C GLY A 5 -11.54 6.65 22.72
N GLU A 6 -10.50 6.78 23.54
CA GLU A 6 -9.11 6.53 23.10
C GLU A 6 -8.68 5.11 23.53
N ASN A 7 -9.25 4.08 22.90
CA ASN A 7 -8.70 2.72 22.87
C ASN A 7 -9.58 1.83 22.00
N SER A 8 -9.19 1.59 20.74
CA SER A 8 -9.54 0.36 19.97
C SER A 8 -9.04 0.35 18.51
N PHE A 9 -8.29 1.35 18.04
CA PHE A 9 -7.87 1.42 16.62
C PHE A 9 -6.45 0.91 16.32
N GLU A 10 -5.85 0.21 17.27
CA GLU A 10 -4.65 -0.58 17.01
C GLU A 10 -5.01 -2.06 17.19
N ASP A 11 -5.94 -2.54 16.37
CA ASP A 11 -5.95 -3.97 16.02
C ASP A 11 -4.69 -4.18 15.16
N GLU A 12 -3.54 -4.23 15.82
CA GLU A 12 -2.29 -4.63 15.22
C GLU A 12 -2.52 -6.04 14.69
N ILE A 13 -2.36 -6.21 13.37
CA ILE A 13 -2.56 -7.51 12.74
C ILE A 13 -1.40 -8.39 13.20
N MET A 14 -1.61 -9.12 14.30
CA MET A 14 -0.65 -10.08 14.81
C MET A 14 -0.64 -11.28 13.86
N GLU A 15 0.50 -11.46 13.17
CA GLU A 15 0.75 -12.68 12.41
C GLU A 15 0.86 -13.86 13.38
N SER A 16 0.01 -14.85 13.16
CA SER A 16 0.09 -16.11 13.91
C SER A 16 1.25 -16.93 13.39
N ASP A 17 1.96 -17.62 14.27
CA ASP A 17 2.97 -18.57 13.84
C ASP A 17 2.34 -19.67 12.96
N ILE A 18 3.04 -20.03 11.88
CA ILE A 18 2.62 -21.11 10.98
C ILE A 18 3.27 -22.40 11.44
N GLU A 19 2.47 -23.43 11.69
CA GLU A 19 2.95 -24.78 11.97
C GLU A 19 3.34 -25.49 10.67
N LEU A 20 4.65 -25.60 10.45
CA LEU A 20 5.25 -26.28 9.30
C LEU A 20 5.73 -27.68 9.71
N GLU A 21 5.64 -28.63 8.78
CA GLU A 21 6.00 -30.03 8.99
C GLU A 21 7.46 -30.30 8.61
N GLY A 22 8.08 -31.32 9.19
CA GLY A 22 9.45 -31.74 8.84
C GLY A 22 10.55 -31.21 9.77
N GLU A 23 11.68 -31.92 9.77
CA GLU A 23 12.85 -31.55 10.57
C GLU A 23 13.64 -30.44 9.88
N VAL A 24 13.69 -29.25 10.50
CA VAL A 24 14.61 -28.18 10.10
C VAL A 24 15.96 -28.43 10.77
N VAL A 25 17.01 -28.48 9.96
CA VAL A 25 18.39 -28.65 10.39
C VAL A 25 19.01 -27.28 10.61
N GLU A 26 19.80 -27.15 11.67
CA GLU A 26 20.54 -25.92 11.92
C GLU A 26 21.56 -25.66 10.79
N PRO A 27 21.75 -24.39 10.39
CA PRO A 27 22.76 -24.06 9.39
C PRO A 27 24.16 -24.48 9.85
N ASP A 28 24.90 -25.20 9.01
CA ASP A 28 26.31 -25.52 9.27
C ASP A 28 27.15 -24.25 9.26
N ASN A 29 27.97 -24.09 10.30
CA ASN A 29 28.86 -22.93 10.51
C ASN A 29 30.34 -23.34 10.42
N ASP A 30 30.63 -24.40 9.64
CA ASP A 30 31.99 -24.88 9.41
C ASP A 30 32.80 -23.88 8.55
N PRO A 31 34.15 -23.90 8.62
CA PRO A 31 34.98 -23.15 7.69
C PRO A 31 34.63 -23.48 6.24
N LEU A 32 34.66 -22.47 5.36
CA LEU A 32 34.35 -22.62 3.95
C LEU A 32 35.19 -23.75 3.31
N GLN A 33 34.51 -24.65 2.60
CA GLN A 33 35.17 -25.74 1.90
C GLN A 33 36.05 -25.22 0.77
N LYS A 34 37.09 -25.99 0.41
CA LYS A 34 38.01 -25.62 -0.68
C LYS A 34 37.26 -25.67 -2.01
N MET A 35 37.24 -24.55 -2.75
CA MET A 35 36.52 -24.42 -4.02
C MET A 35 37.40 -24.53 -5.26
N GLY A 36 38.72 -24.62 -5.12
CA GLY A 36 39.66 -24.52 -6.24
C GLY A 36 39.76 -23.11 -6.80
N ASP A 37 40.69 -22.91 -7.74
CA ASP A 37 40.90 -21.63 -8.42
C ASP A 37 40.39 -21.72 -9.87
N PRO A 38 39.26 -21.08 -10.20
CA PRO A 38 38.66 -21.14 -11.54
C PRO A 38 39.56 -20.63 -12.66
N SER A 39 40.64 -19.90 -12.35
CA SER A 39 41.59 -19.37 -13.35
C SER A 39 42.65 -20.36 -13.80
N VAL A 40 42.75 -21.53 -13.14
CA VAL A 40 43.74 -22.56 -13.46
C VAL A 40 43.45 -23.17 -14.84
N GLU A 41 44.47 -23.20 -15.70
CA GLU A 41 44.39 -23.92 -16.98
C GLU A 41 44.35 -25.44 -16.74
N VAL A 42 43.22 -26.06 -17.06
CA VAL A 42 42.99 -27.49 -16.85
C VAL A 42 43.53 -28.29 -18.03
N SER A 43 44.70 -28.92 -17.86
CA SER A 43 45.27 -29.84 -18.83
C SER A 43 44.48 -31.15 -18.95
N GLU A 44 44.70 -31.91 -20.02
CA GLU A 44 44.08 -33.24 -20.21
C GLU A 44 44.46 -34.20 -19.07
N GLU A 45 45.73 -34.20 -18.65
CA GLU A 45 46.18 -35.01 -17.51
C GLU A 45 45.48 -34.63 -16.20
N MET A 46 45.28 -33.32 -15.95
CA MET A 46 44.54 -32.85 -14.78
C MET A 46 43.07 -33.27 -14.83
N ARG A 47 42.46 -33.22 -16.02
CA ARG A 47 41.08 -33.67 -16.23
C ARG A 47 40.94 -35.17 -15.96
N ASP A 48 41.86 -36.00 -16.43
CA ASP A 48 41.85 -37.45 -16.22
C ASP A 48 42.04 -37.81 -14.75
N LYS A 49 42.99 -37.16 -14.07
CA LYS A 49 43.17 -37.30 -12.62
C LYS A 49 41.92 -36.86 -11.85
N ALA A 50 41.30 -35.75 -12.24
CA ALA A 50 40.05 -35.28 -11.63
C ALA A 50 38.91 -36.30 -11.81
N GLN A 51 38.78 -36.94 -12.98
CA GLN A 51 37.79 -38.01 -13.17
C GLN A 51 38.08 -39.24 -12.31
N LEU A 52 39.36 -39.60 -12.12
CA LEU A 52 39.74 -40.69 -11.23
C LEU A 52 39.36 -40.39 -9.78
N TYR A 53 39.67 -39.20 -9.28
CA TYR A 53 39.30 -38.79 -7.92
C TYR A 53 37.79 -38.67 -7.74
N LYS A 54 37.06 -38.16 -8.75
CA LYS A 54 35.60 -38.18 -8.76
C LYS A 54 35.05 -39.59 -8.61
N LYS A 55 35.59 -40.55 -9.37
CA LYS A 55 35.16 -41.96 -9.27
C LYS A 55 35.38 -42.49 -7.85
N LYS A 56 36.57 -42.27 -7.29
CA LYS A 56 36.87 -42.64 -5.89
C LYS A 56 35.89 -42.01 -4.89
N GLY A 57 35.54 -40.74 -5.07
CA GLY A 57 34.58 -40.06 -4.21
C GLY A 57 33.16 -40.63 -4.31
N VAL A 58 32.72 -41.00 -5.52
CA VAL A 58 31.42 -41.66 -5.73
C VAL A 58 31.42 -43.08 -5.16
N ASP A 59 32.52 -43.83 -5.32
CA ASP A 59 32.69 -45.16 -4.75
C ASP A 59 32.63 -45.09 -3.20
N ALA A 60 33.37 -44.16 -2.58
CA ALA A 60 33.33 -43.91 -1.14
C ALA A 60 31.92 -43.50 -0.65
N LEU A 61 31.19 -42.70 -1.44
CA LEU A 61 29.79 -42.34 -1.15
C LEU A 61 28.87 -43.56 -1.17
N SER A 62 29.08 -44.50 -2.09
CA SER A 62 28.31 -45.74 -2.16
C SER A 62 28.60 -46.69 -0.99
N GLU A 63 29.82 -46.62 -0.44
CA GLU A 63 30.23 -47.31 0.79
C GLU A 63 29.78 -46.60 2.07
N GLY A 64 29.16 -45.41 1.98
CA GLY A 64 28.72 -44.63 3.12
C GLY A 64 29.83 -43.84 3.83
N LYS A 65 31.03 -43.79 3.28
CA LYS A 65 32.18 -43.04 3.83
C LYS A 65 32.13 -41.58 3.36
N LEU A 66 31.30 -40.79 4.03
CA LEU A 66 30.97 -39.43 3.59
C LEU A 66 32.18 -38.47 3.63
N ASP A 67 33.00 -38.53 4.69
CA ASP A 67 34.18 -37.66 4.81
C ASP A 67 35.23 -37.97 3.72
N GLU A 68 35.54 -39.26 3.50
CA GLU A 68 36.45 -39.69 2.41
C GLU A 68 35.91 -39.27 1.03
N ALA A 69 34.60 -39.33 0.83
CA ALA A 69 33.96 -38.86 -0.41
C ALA A 69 34.16 -37.35 -0.62
N VAL A 70 34.02 -36.54 0.44
CA VAL A 70 34.29 -35.09 0.38
C VAL A 70 35.76 -34.82 0.07
N GLU A 71 36.69 -35.54 0.70
CA GLU A 71 38.13 -35.39 0.45
C GLU A 71 38.47 -35.69 -1.01
N HIS A 72 38.05 -36.84 -1.53
CA HIS A 72 38.30 -37.23 -2.92
C HIS A 72 37.65 -36.26 -3.93
N LEU A 73 36.43 -35.80 -3.67
CA LEU A 73 35.78 -34.81 -4.54
C LEU A 73 36.44 -33.44 -4.44
N THR A 74 37.00 -33.08 -3.28
CA THR A 74 37.76 -31.84 -3.11
C THR A 74 39.06 -31.89 -3.93
N GLU A 75 39.81 -33.00 -3.88
CA GLU A 75 40.99 -33.18 -4.73
C GLU A 75 40.62 -33.14 -6.23
N ALA A 76 39.48 -33.72 -6.61
CA ALA A 76 38.99 -33.61 -7.99
C ALA A 76 38.71 -32.15 -8.40
N ILE A 77 38.10 -31.35 -7.52
CA ILE A 77 37.79 -29.94 -7.76
C ILE A 77 39.07 -29.10 -7.85
N LEU A 78 40.06 -29.35 -7.00
CA LEU A 78 41.36 -28.65 -7.08
C LEU A 78 42.09 -28.90 -8.41
N LEU A 79 41.90 -30.09 -8.99
CA LEU A 79 42.46 -30.44 -10.30
C LEU A 79 41.63 -29.92 -11.48
N ASN A 80 40.31 -29.76 -11.32
CA ASN A 80 39.41 -29.28 -12.37
C ASN A 80 38.28 -28.40 -11.80
N PRO A 81 38.59 -27.13 -11.46
CA PRO A 81 37.64 -26.21 -10.82
C PRO A 81 36.57 -25.67 -11.76
N THR A 82 36.61 -26.02 -13.06
CA THR A 82 35.61 -25.62 -14.05
C THR A 82 34.60 -26.73 -14.35
N SER A 83 34.52 -27.78 -13.53
CA SER A 83 33.62 -28.92 -13.75
C SER A 83 32.39 -28.86 -12.85
N ALA A 84 31.24 -28.48 -13.43
CA ALA A 84 29.95 -28.46 -12.73
C ALA A 84 29.58 -29.79 -12.06
N ILE A 85 29.97 -30.91 -12.67
CA ILE A 85 29.63 -32.25 -12.20
C ILE A 85 30.34 -32.57 -10.87
N LEU A 86 31.55 -32.04 -10.66
CA LEU A 86 32.31 -32.27 -9.43
C LEU A 86 31.67 -31.56 -8.24
N TYR A 87 31.31 -30.29 -8.42
CA TYR A 87 30.58 -29.53 -7.40
C TYR A 87 29.21 -30.14 -7.12
N ALA A 88 28.44 -30.52 -8.14
CA ALA A 88 27.14 -31.17 -7.94
C ALA A 88 27.27 -32.52 -7.19
N ALA A 89 28.32 -33.30 -7.47
CA ALA A 89 28.57 -34.54 -6.75
C ALA A 89 28.90 -34.28 -5.27
N ARG A 90 29.74 -33.29 -4.97
CA ARG A 90 30.12 -32.95 -3.59
C ARG A 90 28.96 -32.32 -2.82
N ALA A 91 28.14 -31.49 -3.47
CA ALA A 91 26.88 -30.99 -2.91
C ALA A 91 25.96 -32.13 -2.46
N GLY A 92 25.82 -33.18 -3.29
CA GLY A 92 25.05 -34.37 -2.92
C GLY A 92 25.59 -35.10 -1.70
N VAL A 93 26.91 -35.13 -1.51
CA VAL A 93 27.53 -35.68 -0.28
C VAL A 93 27.20 -34.80 0.92
N PHE A 94 27.32 -33.47 0.80
CA PHE A 94 26.99 -32.55 1.89
C PHE A 94 25.51 -32.60 2.31
N VAL A 95 24.58 -32.82 1.36
CA VAL A 95 23.17 -33.09 1.69
C VAL A 95 23.04 -34.33 2.58
N LYS A 96 23.73 -35.44 2.25
CA LYS A 96 23.71 -36.66 3.08
C LYS A 96 24.38 -36.47 4.44
N MET A 97 25.38 -35.58 4.53
CA MET A 97 26.04 -35.20 5.79
C MET A 97 25.22 -34.24 6.64
N LYS A 98 24.05 -33.79 6.16
CA LYS A 98 23.26 -32.72 6.76
C LYS A 98 24.02 -31.39 6.94
N LYS A 99 24.83 -31.03 5.94
CA LYS A 99 25.53 -29.73 5.85
C LYS A 99 24.92 -28.85 4.74
N PRO A 100 23.75 -28.25 4.98
CA PRO A 100 23.00 -27.55 3.93
C PRO A 100 23.68 -26.31 3.34
N ASN A 101 24.39 -25.49 4.11
CA ASN A 101 25.11 -24.32 3.60
C ASN A 101 26.26 -24.74 2.68
N ALA A 102 27.09 -25.69 3.08
CA ALA A 102 28.13 -26.25 2.21
C ALA A 102 27.55 -26.84 0.91
N ALA A 103 26.43 -27.57 1.01
CA ALA A 103 25.72 -28.11 -0.16
C ALA A 103 25.19 -27.02 -1.10
N ILE A 104 24.61 -25.93 -0.56
CA ILE A 104 24.12 -24.79 -1.35
C ILE A 104 25.27 -24.13 -2.10
N LEU A 105 26.40 -23.87 -1.43
CA LEU A 105 27.57 -23.23 -2.04
C LEU A 105 28.10 -24.05 -3.23
N ASP A 106 28.26 -25.36 -3.07
CA ASP A 106 28.70 -26.23 -4.16
C ASP A 106 27.64 -26.33 -5.28
N ALA A 107 26.36 -26.42 -4.93
CA ALA A 107 25.29 -26.46 -5.92
C ALA A 107 25.21 -25.15 -6.74
N GLU A 108 25.43 -24.00 -6.11
CA GLU A 108 25.52 -22.71 -6.78
C GLU A 108 26.72 -22.64 -7.72
N ALA A 109 27.90 -23.09 -7.27
CA ALA A 109 29.08 -23.19 -8.15
C ALA A 109 28.81 -24.10 -9.36
N ALA A 110 28.14 -25.24 -9.14
CA ALA A 110 27.74 -26.14 -10.23
C ALA A 110 26.81 -25.46 -11.22
N LEU A 111 25.84 -24.68 -10.75
CA LEU A 111 24.85 -23.97 -11.58
C LEU A 111 25.43 -22.73 -12.27
N GLN A 112 26.43 -22.08 -11.69
CA GLN A 112 27.19 -21.02 -12.35
C GLN A 112 27.97 -21.55 -13.56
N ILE A 113 28.53 -22.76 -13.44
CA ILE A 113 29.28 -23.41 -14.53
C ILE A 113 28.32 -24.04 -15.56
N ASN A 114 27.27 -24.71 -15.09
CA ASN A 114 26.25 -25.33 -15.94
C ASN A 114 24.83 -25.02 -15.40
N PRO A 115 24.15 -24.00 -15.96
CA PRO A 115 22.81 -23.62 -15.55
C PRO A 115 21.73 -24.70 -15.75
N ASP A 116 21.98 -25.70 -16.60
CA ASP A 116 21.05 -26.81 -16.90
C ASP A 116 21.35 -28.07 -16.09
N SER A 117 22.13 -27.95 -15.01
CA SER A 117 22.47 -29.08 -14.14
C SER A 117 21.30 -29.48 -13.24
N ALA A 118 20.54 -30.51 -13.64
CA ALA A 118 19.46 -31.08 -12.82
C ALA A 118 19.95 -31.48 -11.41
N LYS A 119 21.15 -32.09 -11.31
CA LYS A 119 21.76 -32.46 -10.03
C LYS A 119 22.10 -31.25 -9.15
N GLY A 120 22.52 -30.13 -9.76
CA GLY A 120 22.76 -28.88 -9.05
C GLY A 120 21.48 -28.35 -8.39
N TYR A 121 20.40 -28.24 -9.16
CA TYR A 121 19.10 -27.85 -8.62
C TYR A 121 18.58 -28.82 -7.56
N LYS A 122 18.69 -30.14 -7.78
CA LYS A 122 18.28 -31.17 -6.81
C LYS A 122 18.99 -30.98 -5.46
N SER A 123 20.33 -30.91 -5.47
CA SER A 123 21.11 -30.73 -4.23
C SER A 123 20.80 -29.40 -3.53
N ARG A 124 20.63 -28.29 -4.29
CA ARG A 124 20.28 -26.99 -3.72
C ARG A 124 18.87 -27.00 -3.10
N GLY A 125 17.90 -27.60 -3.79
CA GLY A 125 16.53 -27.73 -3.33
C GLY A 125 16.42 -28.55 -2.05
N MET A 126 17.07 -29.71 -2.00
CA MET A 126 17.16 -30.53 -0.79
C MET A 126 17.81 -29.77 0.38
N ALA A 127 18.95 -29.12 0.15
CA ALA A 127 19.63 -28.35 1.18
C ALA A 127 18.80 -27.17 1.71
N LYS A 128 18.05 -26.49 0.83
CA LYS A 128 17.10 -25.43 1.22
C LYS A 128 15.92 -25.96 2.02
N ALA A 129 15.40 -27.15 1.68
CA ALA A 129 14.34 -27.80 2.45
C ALA A 129 14.80 -28.08 3.88
N MET A 130 16.05 -28.56 4.05
CA MET A 130 16.65 -28.78 5.37
C MET A 130 16.75 -27.49 6.20
N LEU A 131 16.97 -26.34 5.56
CA LEU A 131 16.98 -25.03 6.22
C LEU A 131 15.59 -24.44 6.45
N GLY A 132 14.51 -25.16 6.13
CA GLY A 132 13.14 -24.65 6.23
C GLY A 132 12.79 -23.60 5.17
N LYS A 133 13.60 -23.46 4.12
CA LYS A 133 13.34 -22.55 2.98
C LYS A 133 12.45 -23.24 1.95
N TRP A 134 11.22 -23.57 2.37
CA TRP A 134 10.32 -24.47 1.62
C TRP A 134 9.96 -23.96 0.22
N GLU A 135 9.67 -22.66 0.05
CA GLU A 135 9.32 -22.08 -1.25
C GLU A 135 10.50 -22.18 -2.24
N ASP A 136 11.70 -21.79 -1.80
CA ASP A 136 12.91 -21.87 -2.62
C ASP A 136 13.29 -23.32 -2.94
N ALA A 137 13.06 -24.23 -1.99
CA ALA A 137 13.30 -25.66 -2.15
C ALA A 137 12.39 -26.27 -3.22
N ALA A 138 11.08 -26.00 -3.14
CA ALA A 138 10.12 -26.48 -4.13
C ALA A 138 10.44 -25.95 -5.53
N HIS A 139 10.81 -24.68 -5.64
CA HIS A 139 11.22 -24.08 -6.91
C HIS A 139 12.39 -24.84 -7.55
N ASP A 140 13.47 -25.04 -6.79
CA ASP A 140 14.66 -25.77 -7.27
C ASP A 140 14.33 -27.23 -7.61
N LEU A 141 13.54 -27.92 -6.79
CA LEU A 141 13.15 -29.31 -7.05
C LEU A 141 12.26 -29.46 -8.29
N HIS A 142 11.34 -28.51 -8.55
CA HIS A 142 10.56 -28.50 -9.79
C HIS A 142 11.43 -28.23 -11.02
N LEU A 143 12.41 -27.33 -10.93
CA LEU A 143 13.38 -27.11 -12.01
C LEU A 143 14.22 -28.37 -12.26
N ALA A 144 14.68 -29.03 -11.20
CA ALA A 144 15.41 -30.29 -11.29
C ALA A 144 14.56 -31.37 -11.99
N ALA A 145 13.32 -31.60 -11.56
CA ALA A 145 12.41 -32.57 -12.14
C ALA A 145 12.07 -32.28 -13.61
N LYS A 146 12.02 -31.00 -13.99
CA LYS A 146 11.79 -30.58 -15.38
C LYS A 146 12.98 -30.90 -16.29
N LEU A 147 14.20 -30.79 -15.76
CA LEU A 147 15.43 -31.07 -16.51
C LEU A 147 15.73 -32.57 -16.58
N ASP A 148 15.60 -33.27 -15.46
CA ASP A 148 15.81 -34.72 -15.38
C ASP A 148 14.89 -35.32 -14.30
N PHE A 149 14.07 -36.28 -14.70
CA PHE A 149 13.15 -36.92 -13.77
C PHE A 149 13.90 -37.92 -12.90
N ASP A 150 13.71 -37.80 -11.59
CA ASP A 150 14.33 -38.66 -10.59
C ASP A 150 13.32 -38.91 -9.45
N GLU A 151 13.23 -40.17 -9.00
CA GLU A 151 12.26 -40.60 -7.99
C GLU A 151 12.50 -39.94 -6.63
N GLU A 152 13.76 -39.64 -6.29
CA GLU A 152 14.12 -38.94 -5.06
C GLU A 152 13.63 -37.49 -5.10
N ILE A 153 13.70 -36.81 -6.25
CA ILE A 153 13.12 -35.46 -6.43
C ILE A 153 11.61 -35.49 -6.15
N SER A 154 10.91 -36.49 -6.70
CA SER A 154 9.46 -36.66 -6.49
C SER A 154 9.12 -36.95 -5.03
N SER A 155 9.95 -37.72 -4.34
CA SER A 155 9.79 -37.99 -2.90
C SER A 155 9.99 -36.72 -2.07
N GLU A 156 10.98 -35.90 -2.43
CA GLU A 156 11.28 -34.67 -1.71
C GLU A 156 10.20 -33.58 -1.93
N LEU A 157 9.69 -33.43 -3.15
CA LEU A 157 8.58 -32.52 -3.44
C LEU A 157 7.36 -32.82 -2.58
N LYS A 158 7.01 -34.10 -2.37
CA LYS A 158 5.90 -34.50 -1.50
C LYS A 158 6.06 -34.04 -0.03
N LYS A 159 7.29 -33.83 0.44
CA LYS A 159 7.56 -33.32 1.79
C LYS A 159 7.52 -31.80 1.84
N VAL A 160 7.96 -31.14 0.78
CA VAL A 160 8.10 -29.67 0.72
C VAL A 160 6.78 -28.98 0.37
N GLU A 161 6.01 -29.53 -0.56
CA GLU A 161 4.78 -28.93 -1.11
C GLU A 161 3.72 -28.57 -0.05
N PRO A 162 3.43 -29.42 0.97
CA PRO A 162 2.45 -29.07 2.00
C PRO A 162 2.82 -27.78 2.77
N ASN A 163 4.11 -27.59 3.07
CA ASN A 163 4.59 -26.39 3.75
C ASN A 163 4.50 -25.16 2.86
N VAL A 164 4.83 -25.29 1.57
CA VAL A 164 4.67 -24.20 0.61
C VAL A 164 3.21 -23.76 0.54
N HIS A 165 2.27 -24.71 0.49
CA HIS A 165 0.85 -24.41 0.47
C HIS A 165 0.41 -23.64 1.73
N LYS A 166 0.79 -24.11 2.93
CA LYS A 166 0.49 -23.43 4.20
C LYS A 166 1.06 -22.00 4.23
N ILE A 167 2.29 -21.81 3.77
CA ILE A 167 2.94 -20.49 3.69
C ILE A 167 2.16 -19.56 2.76
N GLU A 168 1.78 -20.04 1.57
CA GLU A 168 1.00 -19.25 0.62
C GLU A 168 -0.38 -18.86 1.17
N GLU A 169 -1.10 -19.80 1.78
CA GLU A 169 -2.41 -19.53 2.37
C GLU A 169 -2.32 -18.50 3.50
N HIS A 170 -1.30 -18.63 4.36
CA HIS A 170 -1.03 -17.66 5.41
C HIS A 170 -0.75 -16.26 4.83
N LYS A 171 0.15 -16.16 3.84
CA LYS A 171 0.46 -14.88 3.17
C LYS A 171 -0.80 -14.26 2.56
N LYS A 172 -1.61 -15.05 1.84
CA LYS A 172 -2.88 -14.60 1.23
C LYS A 172 -3.87 -14.10 2.28
N LYS A 173 -4.00 -14.81 3.42
CA LYS A 173 -4.86 -14.40 4.54
C LYS A 173 -4.44 -13.04 5.10
N TYR A 174 -3.15 -12.86 5.39
CA TYR A 174 -2.64 -11.64 6.02
C TYR A 174 -2.59 -10.44 5.06
N GLU A 175 -2.37 -10.68 3.76
CA GLU A 175 -2.52 -9.64 2.75
C GLU A 175 -3.96 -9.12 2.68
N ARG A 176 -4.96 -10.01 2.74
CA ARG A 176 -6.38 -9.61 2.78
C ARG A 176 -6.70 -8.77 4.02
N LEU A 177 -6.27 -9.21 5.20
CA LEU A 177 -6.49 -8.49 6.45
C LEU A 177 -5.84 -7.10 6.43
N ARG A 178 -4.61 -6.98 5.89
CA ARG A 178 -3.93 -5.68 5.72
C ARG A 178 -4.71 -4.76 4.79
N LYS A 179 -5.16 -5.25 3.63
CA LYS A 179 -5.99 -4.47 2.70
C LYS A 179 -7.29 -4.00 3.34
N GLU A 180 -7.98 -4.87 4.06
CA GLU A 180 -9.22 -4.53 4.76
C GLU A 180 -9.02 -3.44 5.82
N ARG A 181 -7.99 -3.58 6.65
CA ARG A 181 -7.60 -2.56 7.65
C ARG A 181 -7.28 -1.23 6.99
N ASP A 182 -6.47 -1.24 5.92
CA ASP A 182 -6.04 -0.01 5.24
C ASP A 182 -7.24 0.70 4.58
N MET A 183 -8.18 -0.05 4.00
CA MET A 183 -9.45 0.48 3.50
C MET A 183 -10.27 1.12 4.62
N LYS A 184 -10.47 0.40 5.75
CA LYS A 184 -11.21 0.92 6.91
C LYS A 184 -10.58 2.19 7.48
N LYS A 185 -9.25 2.25 7.55
CA LYS A 185 -8.50 3.43 8.01
C LYS A 185 -8.68 4.60 7.03
N ALA A 186 -8.59 4.35 5.72
CA ALA A 186 -8.79 5.37 4.70
C ALA A 186 -10.23 5.92 4.72
N ASP A 187 -11.24 5.07 4.90
CA ASP A 187 -12.63 5.50 5.01
C ASP A 187 -12.89 6.31 6.27
N LEU A 188 -12.34 5.90 7.42
CA LEU A 188 -12.42 6.67 8.65
C LEU A 188 -11.75 8.05 8.50
N GLU A 189 -10.58 8.10 7.86
CA GLU A 189 -9.88 9.36 7.60
C GLU A 189 -10.67 10.26 6.64
N ARG A 190 -11.29 9.70 5.59
CA ARG A 190 -12.18 10.44 4.68
C ARG A 190 -13.38 11.01 5.42
N GLN A 191 -14.03 10.22 6.26
CA GLN A 191 -15.17 10.66 7.06
C GLN A 191 -14.76 11.77 8.04
N ARG A 192 -13.61 11.62 8.70
CA ARG A 192 -13.06 12.63 9.60
C ARG A 192 -12.76 13.94 8.87
N ARG A 193 -12.06 13.88 7.73
CA ARG A 193 -11.77 15.07 6.89
C ARG A 193 -13.07 15.75 6.45
N HIS A 194 -14.04 14.98 5.97
CA HIS A 194 -15.35 15.52 5.59
C HIS A 194 -16.06 16.18 6.79
N ALA A 195 -16.03 15.57 7.97
CA ALA A 195 -16.62 16.15 9.19
C ALA A 195 -15.89 17.43 9.63
N GLU A 196 -14.55 17.46 9.55
CA GLU A 196 -13.72 18.65 9.84
C GLU A 196 -14.02 19.77 8.84
N GLU A 197 -14.15 19.46 7.54
CA GLU A 197 -14.53 20.43 6.51
C GLU A 197 -15.93 20.99 6.69
N VAL A 198 -16.91 20.13 7.01
CA VAL A 198 -18.29 20.54 7.32
C VAL A 198 -18.32 21.42 8.58
N SER A 199 -17.56 21.06 9.61
CA SER A 199 -17.44 21.83 10.85
C SER A 199 -16.83 23.21 10.59
N ALA A 200 -15.72 23.26 9.84
CA ALA A 200 -15.07 24.51 9.46
C ALA A 200 -15.97 25.42 8.61
N ALA A 201 -16.68 24.85 7.61
CA ALA A 201 -17.64 25.60 6.82
C ALA A 201 -18.81 26.13 7.67
N SER A 202 -19.30 25.34 8.62
CA SER A 202 -20.35 25.76 9.54
C SER A 202 -19.89 26.87 10.50
N ALA A 203 -18.63 26.84 10.94
CA ALA A 203 -18.06 27.89 11.80
C ALA A 203 -17.94 29.25 11.08
N VAL A 204 -17.71 29.26 9.77
CA VAL A 204 -17.73 30.47 8.94
C VAL A 204 -19.14 31.05 8.81
N LEU A 205 -20.14 30.19 8.63
CA LEU A 205 -21.53 30.58 8.40
C LEU A 205 -22.30 30.68 9.72
N LYS A 206 -22.46 31.89 10.26
CA LYS A 206 -23.27 32.14 11.48
C LYS A 206 -24.78 32.01 11.18
N PRO A 207 -25.46 30.93 11.58
CA PRO A 207 -26.89 30.76 11.26
C PRO A 207 -27.73 31.71 12.10
N GLY A 208 -28.75 32.35 11.50
CA GLY A 208 -29.57 33.33 12.23
C GLY A 208 -29.04 34.76 12.21
N ASP A 209 -27.88 34.99 11.58
CA ASP A 209 -27.24 36.30 11.52
C ASP A 209 -27.11 36.84 10.10
N VAL A 210 -27.05 38.18 10.02
CA VAL A 210 -26.73 38.90 8.79
C VAL A 210 -25.24 39.25 8.83
N ILE A 211 -24.45 38.63 7.96
CA ILE A 211 -23.00 38.86 7.89
C ILE A 211 -22.75 40.07 6.99
N THR A 212 -22.07 41.10 7.50
CA THR A 212 -21.68 42.25 6.69
C THR A 212 -20.36 41.95 5.96
N ILE A 213 -20.33 42.23 4.67
CA ILE A 213 -19.19 41.97 3.77
C ILE A 213 -18.32 43.21 3.66
N HIS A 214 -17.02 43.04 3.92
CA HIS A 214 -16.03 44.11 3.91
C HIS A 214 -14.89 43.90 2.89
N SER A 215 -14.85 42.74 2.21
CA SER A 215 -13.87 42.46 1.16
C SER A 215 -14.34 41.36 0.21
N SER A 216 -13.76 41.31 -0.99
CA SER A 216 -14.01 40.23 -1.96
C SER A 216 -13.58 38.86 -1.42
N ASN A 217 -12.47 38.80 -0.69
CA ASN A 217 -11.95 37.55 -0.12
C ASN A 217 -12.93 36.96 0.89
N GLN A 218 -13.49 37.79 1.79
CA GLN A 218 -14.50 37.35 2.76
C GLN A 218 -15.76 36.82 2.07
N LEU A 219 -16.19 37.47 0.98
CA LEU A 219 -17.34 37.04 0.20
C LEU A 219 -17.10 35.68 -0.47
N GLU A 220 -15.91 35.48 -1.03
CA GLU A 220 -15.52 34.22 -1.68
C GLU A 220 -15.41 33.08 -0.66
N GLU A 221 -14.81 33.31 0.51
CA GLU A 221 -14.76 32.33 1.61
C GLU A 221 -16.16 31.87 2.05
N ILE A 222 -17.10 32.81 2.22
CA ILE A 222 -18.48 32.51 2.60
C ILE A 222 -19.20 31.73 1.50
N PHE A 223 -19.02 32.10 0.23
CA PHE A 223 -19.62 31.34 -0.88
C PHE A 223 -19.05 29.92 -0.96
N THR A 224 -17.74 29.74 -0.76
CA THR A 224 -17.14 28.41 -0.70
C THR A 224 -17.73 27.58 0.45
N ALA A 225 -17.84 28.15 1.65
CA ALA A 225 -18.44 27.47 2.80
C ALA A 225 -19.92 27.12 2.57
N ALA A 226 -20.71 28.05 2.01
CA ALA A 226 -22.12 27.82 1.71
C ALA A 226 -22.32 26.75 0.64
N SER A 227 -21.46 26.72 -0.39
CA SER A 227 -21.49 25.71 -1.45
C SER A 227 -21.17 24.32 -0.91
N LYS A 228 -20.17 24.19 -0.04
CA LYS A 228 -19.82 22.91 0.63
C LYS A 228 -20.98 22.35 1.47
N LEU A 229 -21.82 23.23 2.01
CA LEU A 229 -22.98 22.84 2.84
C LEU A 229 -24.30 22.85 2.06
N SER A 230 -24.25 23.03 0.72
CA SER A 230 -25.43 23.16 -0.15
C SER A 230 -26.45 24.20 0.36
N LYS A 231 -25.99 25.32 0.93
CA LYS A 231 -26.85 26.38 1.46
C LYS A 231 -27.11 27.47 0.43
N LEU A 232 -28.35 27.95 0.38
CA LEU A 232 -28.71 29.18 -0.31
C LEU A 232 -28.06 30.38 0.39
N VAL A 233 -27.52 31.30 -0.41
CA VAL A 233 -27.02 32.59 0.06
C VAL A 233 -27.88 33.70 -0.51
N ILE A 234 -28.31 34.64 0.32
CA ILE A 234 -28.97 35.87 -0.12
C ILE A 234 -28.00 37.02 0.09
N LEU A 235 -27.67 37.75 -0.97
CA LEU A 235 -26.80 38.92 -0.92
C LEU A 235 -27.63 40.20 -1.04
N TYR A 236 -27.73 40.96 0.06
CA TYR A 236 -28.44 42.22 0.16
C TYR A 236 -27.51 43.42 -0.11
N PHE A 237 -27.67 44.03 -1.27
CA PHE A 237 -27.06 45.30 -1.64
C PHE A 237 -27.87 46.47 -1.11
N THR A 238 -27.22 47.34 -0.34
CA THR A 238 -27.85 48.46 0.37
C THR A 238 -26.99 49.70 0.33
N ALA A 239 -27.55 50.84 0.74
CA ALA A 239 -26.81 52.08 0.94
C ALA A 239 -27.41 52.86 2.12
N THR A 240 -26.58 53.63 2.82
CA THR A 240 -27.01 54.41 4.00
C THR A 240 -28.03 55.50 3.66
N TRP A 241 -27.93 56.08 2.46
CA TRP A 241 -28.82 57.14 1.97
C TRP A 241 -30.15 56.60 1.41
N CYS A 242 -30.28 55.29 1.21
CA CYS A 242 -31.46 54.67 0.60
C CYS A 242 -32.64 54.56 1.59
N GLY A 243 -33.72 55.30 1.32
CA GLY A 243 -34.97 55.25 2.12
C GLY A 243 -35.61 53.86 2.20
N PRO A 244 -35.92 53.19 1.07
CA PRO A 244 -36.52 51.85 1.08
C PRO A 244 -35.64 50.79 1.76
N CYS A 245 -34.32 50.97 1.77
CA CYS A 245 -33.38 50.10 2.46
C CYS A 245 -33.54 50.13 3.99
N ARG A 246 -33.95 51.28 4.56
CA ARG A 246 -34.26 51.40 6.01
C ARG A 246 -35.47 50.57 6.40
N PHE A 247 -36.45 50.44 5.51
CA PHE A 247 -37.61 49.57 5.70
C PHE A 247 -37.23 48.09 5.57
N MET A 248 -36.44 47.74 4.55
CA MET A 248 -36.06 46.36 4.30
C MET A 248 -35.02 45.80 5.28
N GLY A 249 -34.19 46.64 5.92
CA GLY A 249 -33.16 46.22 6.87
C GLY A 249 -33.69 45.35 8.03
N PRO A 250 -34.69 45.82 8.81
CA PRO A 250 -35.32 45.03 9.86
C PRO A 250 -36.01 43.75 9.36
N VAL A 251 -36.67 43.82 8.21
CA VAL A 251 -37.30 42.65 7.55
C VAL A 251 -36.25 41.59 7.23
N TYR A 252 -35.13 42.01 6.63
CA TYR A 252 -34.03 41.13 6.25
C TYR A 252 -33.38 40.45 7.48
N LYS A 253 -33.21 41.18 8.58
CA LYS A 253 -32.71 40.59 9.85
C LYS A 253 -33.70 39.56 10.41
N SER A 254 -35.00 39.88 10.43
CA SER A 254 -36.04 38.92 10.86
C SER A 254 -36.04 37.64 10.00
N LEU A 255 -35.91 37.78 8.67
CA LEU A 255 -35.81 36.63 7.76
C LEU A 255 -34.56 35.78 8.05
N SER A 256 -33.44 36.39 8.43
CA SER A 256 -32.23 35.64 8.79
C SER A 256 -32.43 34.75 10.02
N GLU A 257 -33.19 35.21 11.01
CA GLU A 257 -33.48 34.47 12.23
C GLU A 257 -34.48 33.32 11.98
N GLN A 258 -35.43 33.54 11.07
CA GLN A 258 -36.45 32.56 10.67
C GLN A 258 -35.88 31.45 9.78
N HIS A 259 -34.94 31.78 8.89
CA HIS A 259 -34.38 30.84 7.90
C HIS A 259 -32.92 30.48 8.21
N ARG A 260 -32.68 29.74 9.30
CA ARG A 260 -31.32 29.34 9.73
C ARG A 260 -30.57 28.42 8.75
N ASN A 261 -31.27 27.84 7.78
CA ASN A 261 -30.70 27.06 6.68
C ASN A 261 -30.21 27.92 5.51
N VAL A 262 -30.52 29.23 5.50
CA VAL A 262 -30.11 30.19 4.48
C VAL A 262 -29.07 31.15 5.06
N VAL A 263 -28.09 31.52 4.26
CA VAL A 263 -27.02 32.46 4.64
C VAL A 263 -27.42 33.86 4.19
N PHE A 264 -27.42 34.82 5.12
CA PHE A 264 -27.82 36.20 4.83
C PHE A 264 -26.61 37.12 4.87
N LEU A 265 -26.31 37.77 3.75
CA LEU A 265 -25.18 38.66 3.58
C LEU A 265 -25.66 40.08 3.30
N LYS A 266 -24.98 41.07 3.86
CA LYS A 266 -25.25 42.48 3.63
C LYS A 266 -24.00 43.15 3.07
N LEU A 267 -24.18 43.96 2.03
CA LEU A 267 -23.11 44.69 1.37
C LEU A 267 -23.55 46.13 1.12
N ASP A 268 -22.77 47.07 1.64
CA ASP A 268 -22.96 48.50 1.38
C ASP A 268 -22.26 48.88 0.08
N ILE A 269 -23.03 49.35 -0.91
CA ILE A 269 -22.51 49.64 -2.26
C ILE A 269 -21.52 50.81 -2.26
N ASP A 270 -21.61 51.73 -1.29
CA ASP A 270 -20.69 52.86 -1.17
C ASP A 270 -19.32 52.39 -0.67
N GLN A 271 -19.30 51.36 0.18
CA GLN A 271 -18.08 50.78 0.73
C GLN A 271 -17.45 49.71 -0.19
N GLN A 272 -18.28 48.97 -0.94
CA GLN A 272 -17.88 47.80 -1.71
C GLN A 272 -18.32 47.91 -3.19
N GLY A 273 -18.12 49.09 -3.79
CA GLY A 273 -18.57 49.41 -5.15
C GLY A 273 -18.07 48.45 -6.24
N ASN A 274 -16.84 47.95 -6.13
CA ASN A 274 -16.28 46.97 -7.08
C ASN A 274 -17.08 45.65 -7.09
N ILE A 275 -17.51 45.18 -5.92
CA ILE A 275 -18.34 43.98 -5.81
C ILE A 275 -19.73 44.27 -6.38
N ALA A 276 -20.34 45.40 -6.01
CA ALA A 276 -21.66 45.79 -6.55
C ALA A 276 -21.67 45.89 -8.08
N HIS A 277 -20.61 46.44 -8.68
CA HIS A 277 -20.45 46.51 -10.13
C HIS A 277 -20.30 45.11 -10.77
N ARG A 278 -19.49 44.22 -10.18
CA ARG A 278 -19.32 42.84 -10.67
C ARG A 278 -20.64 42.05 -10.67
N TRP A 279 -21.53 42.37 -9.74
CA TRP A 279 -22.86 41.77 -9.60
C TRP A 279 -23.97 42.52 -10.37
N ASN A 280 -23.57 43.46 -11.24
CA ASN A 280 -24.48 44.25 -12.08
C ASN A 280 -25.63 44.87 -11.28
N VAL A 281 -25.30 45.52 -10.16
CA VAL A 281 -26.28 46.19 -9.28
C VAL A 281 -26.41 47.65 -9.71
N SER A 282 -27.59 48.02 -10.19
CA SER A 282 -27.91 49.37 -10.67
C SER A 282 -28.85 50.15 -9.74
N SER A 283 -29.49 49.48 -8.78
CA SER A 283 -30.38 50.10 -7.80
C SER A 283 -30.36 49.35 -6.46
N VAL A 284 -30.69 50.05 -5.38
CA VAL A 284 -30.79 49.49 -4.02
C VAL A 284 -32.15 49.83 -3.41
N PRO A 285 -32.75 48.94 -2.59
CA PRO A 285 -32.22 47.64 -2.17
C PRO A 285 -32.31 46.59 -3.28
N THR A 286 -31.30 45.72 -3.39
CA THR A 286 -31.30 44.59 -4.32
C THR A 286 -30.88 43.33 -3.57
N PHE A 287 -31.56 42.21 -3.81
CA PHE A 287 -31.33 40.92 -3.17
C PHE A 287 -31.02 39.88 -4.24
N SER A 288 -29.80 39.37 -4.25
CA SER A 288 -29.37 38.32 -5.16
C SER A 288 -29.43 36.96 -4.46
N CYS A 289 -30.13 35.99 -5.04
CA CYS A 289 -30.17 34.61 -4.59
C CYS A 289 -29.01 33.85 -5.24
N VAL A 290 -28.19 33.19 -4.44
CA VAL A 290 -26.94 32.58 -4.88
C VAL A 290 -26.85 31.14 -4.39
N ILE A 291 -26.58 30.21 -5.31
CA ILE A 291 -26.26 28.81 -5.01
C ILE A 291 -24.97 28.47 -5.75
N ASN A 292 -24.05 27.77 -5.08
CA ASN A 292 -22.76 27.37 -5.66
C ASN A 292 -21.96 28.54 -6.27
N GLY A 293 -22.01 29.71 -5.62
CA GLY A 293 -21.34 30.94 -6.06
C GLY A 293 -21.96 31.62 -7.30
N LYS A 294 -23.10 31.13 -7.81
CA LYS A 294 -23.77 31.69 -8.99
C LYS A 294 -25.11 32.32 -8.61
N GLU A 295 -25.40 33.50 -9.15
CA GLU A 295 -26.72 34.12 -9.05
C GLU A 295 -27.75 33.28 -9.80
N ILE A 296 -28.78 32.83 -9.09
CA ILE A 296 -29.88 32.02 -9.65
C ILE A 296 -31.17 32.83 -9.77
N ASP A 297 -31.31 33.89 -8.98
CA ASP A 297 -32.49 34.75 -8.96
C ASP A 297 -32.18 36.10 -8.31
N LYS A 298 -33.06 37.09 -8.48
CA LYS A 298 -32.85 38.44 -7.97
C LYS A 298 -34.18 39.13 -7.66
N VAL A 299 -34.21 39.92 -6.59
CA VAL A 299 -35.31 40.81 -6.22
C VAL A 299 -34.77 42.24 -6.15
N VAL A 300 -35.41 43.17 -6.86
CA VAL A 300 -34.98 44.57 -6.93
C VAL A 300 -36.08 45.46 -6.33
N GLY A 301 -35.70 46.36 -5.43
CA GLY A 301 -36.61 47.23 -4.71
C GLY A 301 -37.09 46.65 -3.37
N ALA A 302 -37.86 47.45 -2.63
CA ALA A 302 -38.38 47.06 -1.31
C ALA A 302 -39.61 46.15 -1.41
N ASP A 303 -39.42 44.93 -1.92
CA ASP A 303 -40.45 43.91 -2.03
C ASP A 303 -40.22 42.78 -1.01
N LYS A 304 -40.86 42.91 0.15
CA LYS A 304 -40.85 41.89 1.21
C LYS A 304 -41.41 40.55 0.72
N THR A 305 -42.55 40.58 0.05
CA THR A 305 -43.28 39.36 -0.36
C THR A 305 -42.55 38.59 -1.45
N GLY A 306 -41.91 39.29 -2.38
CA GLY A 306 -41.06 38.69 -3.41
C GLY A 306 -39.83 38.03 -2.79
N LEU A 307 -39.17 38.69 -1.84
CA LEU A 307 -38.01 38.13 -1.16
C LEU A 307 -38.35 36.85 -0.37
N GLU A 308 -39.43 36.87 0.42
CA GLU A 308 -39.93 35.69 1.14
C GLU A 308 -40.23 34.53 0.20
N ARG A 309 -40.87 34.81 -0.94
CA ARG A 309 -41.18 33.81 -1.96
C ARG A 309 -39.92 33.17 -2.55
N LYS A 310 -38.89 33.97 -2.88
CA LYS A 310 -37.62 33.45 -3.41
C LYS A 310 -36.86 32.62 -2.38
N ILE A 311 -36.85 33.05 -1.11
CA ILE A 311 -36.27 32.26 -0.01
C ILE A 311 -37.02 30.93 0.14
N ALA A 312 -38.35 30.94 0.09
CA ALA A 312 -39.14 29.70 0.16
C ALA A 312 -38.88 28.78 -1.06
N GLN A 313 -38.77 29.36 -2.26
CA GLN A 313 -38.53 28.65 -3.51
C GLN A 313 -37.17 27.95 -3.53
N HIS A 314 -36.11 28.63 -3.07
CA HIS A 314 -34.73 28.14 -3.19
C HIS A 314 -34.13 27.60 -1.89
N GLY A 315 -34.70 27.94 -0.73
CA GLY A 315 -34.17 27.57 0.58
C GLY A 315 -34.48 26.12 0.99
N SER A 316 -35.42 25.46 0.31
CA SER A 316 -35.83 24.07 0.57
C SER A 316 -35.26 23.06 -0.44
N LEU A 317 -34.45 23.50 -1.40
CA LEU A 317 -33.86 22.61 -2.39
C LEU A 317 -32.86 21.66 -1.71
N LYS A 318 -33.29 20.42 -1.46
CA LYS A 318 -32.39 19.28 -1.31
C LYS A 318 -31.80 19.02 -2.69
N HIS A 319 -30.57 19.46 -2.92
CA HIS A 319 -29.71 18.94 -3.96
C HIS A 319 -28.65 18.06 -3.30
#